data_AF-A0A7C9EC31-F1
#
_entry.id   AF-A0A7C9EC31-F1
#
_cell.length_a   1.000
_cell.length_b   1.000
_cell.length_c   1.000
_cell.angle_alpha   90.00
_cell.angle_beta   90.00
_cell.angle_gamma   90.00
#
_symmetry.space_group_name_H-M   'P 1'
#
loop_
_entity.id
_entity.type
_entity.pdbx_description
1 polymer ?
#
loop_
_entity_poly.entity_id
_entity_poly.type
_entity_poly.pdbx_seq_one_letter_code
_entity_poly.pdbx_strand_id
1 'polypeptide(L)'
;QWSYAIFWAFSTTQQGVLEWGEGHYNGDIKTRKAAQSKDFDAHRLGLQRSEQLRKLYQSLLEGESELGTKTPTGALSPEDLSNLEWYYLVCMSFTFKFGQSLPGRALATGQHIWLFD
;
A
#
# COMPACT_ATOMS: atom_id res chain seq x y z
N GLN A 1 14.44 10.49 -3.22
CA GLN A 1 13.00 10.70 -2.93
C GLN A 1 12.39 9.34 -2.60
N TRP A 2 11.44 9.26 -1.65
CA TRP A 2 10.82 8.00 -1.26
C TRP A 2 9.47 7.81 -1.96
N SER A 3 9.13 6.58 -2.29
CA SER A 3 7.93 6.23 -3.07
C SER A 3 6.76 5.75 -2.21
N TYR A 4 7.03 5.05 -1.13
CA TYR A 4 6.02 4.64 -0.17
C TYR A 4 6.67 4.30 1.17
N ALA A 5 5.85 4.19 2.21
CA ALA A 5 6.22 3.64 3.52
C ALA A 5 5.14 2.65 3.96
N ILE A 6 5.55 1.54 4.58
CA ILE A 6 4.63 0.52 5.10
C ILE A 6 5.04 0.21 6.54
N PHE A 7 4.04 0.14 7.42
CA PHE A 7 4.17 -0.35 8.76
C PHE A 7 3.69 -1.81 8.81
N TRP A 8 4.60 -2.72 9.16
CA TRP A 8 4.31 -4.13 9.39
C TRP A 8 4.01 -4.35 10.86
N ALA A 9 2.77 -4.73 11.19
CA ALA A 9 2.30 -4.92 12.55
C ALA A 9 2.38 -6.39 12.96
N PHE A 10 2.44 -6.66 14.26
CA PHE A 10 2.27 -8.03 14.76
C PHE A 10 0.85 -8.52 14.46
N SER A 11 0.75 -9.72 13.86
CA SER A 11 -0.54 -10.33 13.59
C SER A 11 -1.27 -10.67 14.89
N THR A 12 -2.56 -10.36 14.93
CA THR A 12 -3.44 -10.70 16.06
C THR A 12 -3.90 -12.16 16.01
N THR A 13 -3.79 -12.81 14.84
CA THR A 13 -4.29 -14.17 14.62
C THR A 13 -3.17 -15.21 14.58
N GLN A 14 -1.93 -14.81 14.27
CA GLN A 14 -0.79 -15.70 14.17
C GLN A 14 0.42 -15.17 14.93
N GLN A 15 0.80 -15.84 16.02
CA GLN A 15 1.94 -15.44 16.83
C GLN A 15 3.25 -15.51 16.03
N GLY A 16 4.06 -14.44 16.12
CA GLY A 16 5.36 -14.37 15.44
C GLY A 16 5.28 -14.07 13.93
N VAL A 17 4.10 -13.67 13.43
CA VAL A 17 3.89 -13.22 12.06
C VAL A 17 3.69 -11.71 12.05
N LEU A 18 4.33 -11.04 11.09
CA LEU A 18 4.07 -9.66 10.73
C LEU A 18 3.10 -9.62 9.55
N GLU A 19 2.11 -8.75 9.63
CA GLU A 19 1.13 -8.49 8.57
C GLU A 19 1.09 -7.01 8.23
N TRP A 20 0.49 -6.67 7.09
CA TRP A 20 0.30 -5.27 6.71
C TRP A 20 -0.56 -4.57 7.76
N GLY A 21 -0.03 -3.52 8.38
CA GLY A 21 -0.75 -2.72 9.37
C GLY A 21 -1.25 -1.41 8.78
N GLU A 22 -0.32 -0.59 8.29
CA GLU A 22 -0.61 0.73 7.72
C GLU A 22 0.37 1.07 6.61
N GLY A 23 0.08 2.12 5.83
CA GLY A 23 1.02 2.61 4.83
C GLY A 23 0.67 3.96 4.23
N HIS A 24 1.67 4.56 3.57
CA HIS A 24 1.52 5.80 2.82
C HIS A 24 2.21 5.68 1.46
N TYR A 25 1.46 5.96 0.40
CA TYR A 25 1.94 6.08 -0.96
C TYR A 25 2.34 7.53 -1.27
N ASN A 26 3.57 7.73 -1.74
CA ASN A 26 4.16 9.01 -2.13
C ASN A 26 4.84 8.93 -3.51
N GLY A 27 4.46 7.93 -4.32
CA GLY A 27 4.93 7.80 -5.68
C GLY A 27 4.20 8.76 -6.61
N ASP A 28 4.54 8.72 -7.90
CA ASP A 28 3.88 9.56 -8.89
C ASP A 28 2.38 9.24 -8.96
N ILE A 29 1.56 10.29 -8.91
CA ILE A 29 0.11 10.21 -9.05
C ILE A 29 -0.27 10.88 -10.36
N LYS A 30 -0.56 10.09 -11.39
CA LYS A 30 -0.92 10.61 -12.73
C LYS A 30 -2.36 11.11 -12.76
N THR A 31 -2.66 12.21 -12.06
CA THR A 31 -3.99 12.86 -12.12
C THR A 31 -3.86 14.33 -12.47
N ARG A 32 -4.87 14.89 -13.14
CA ARG A 32 -4.92 16.32 -13.51
C ARG A 32 -4.76 17.25 -12.28
N LYS A 33 -5.16 16.79 -11.08
CA LYS A 33 -4.98 17.52 -9.81
C LYS A 33 -3.53 17.51 -9.30
N ALA A 34 -2.75 16.46 -9.57
CA ALA A 34 -1.37 16.36 -9.11
C ALA A 34 -0.41 17.29 -9.88
N ALA A 35 -0.76 17.69 -11.12
CA ALA A 35 0.06 18.59 -11.92
C ALA A 35 0.08 20.05 -11.42
N GLN A 36 -0.75 20.40 -10.42
CA GLN A 36 -0.90 21.78 -9.91
C GLN A 36 -0.62 21.93 -8.40
N SER A 37 -0.20 20.88 -7.70
CA SER A 37 -0.10 20.86 -6.24
C SER A 37 1.19 21.48 -5.70
N LYS A 38 1.08 22.38 -4.70
CA LYS A 38 2.18 22.77 -3.80
C LYS A 38 2.47 21.63 -2.79
N ASP A 39 3.62 21.62 -2.12
CA ASP A 39 4.03 20.54 -1.19
C ASP A 39 2.96 20.13 -0.15
N PHE A 40 2.19 21.09 0.39
CA PHE A 40 1.10 20.80 1.32
C PHE A 40 -0.06 20.01 0.69
N ASP A 41 -0.28 20.17 -0.62
CA ASP A 41 -1.26 19.39 -1.38
C ASP A 41 -0.69 18.00 -1.74
N ALA A 42 0.63 17.87 -1.93
CA ALA A 42 1.26 16.59 -2.25
C ALA A 42 1.07 15.54 -1.14
N HIS A 43 1.27 15.91 0.13
CA HIS A 43 1.01 15.00 1.26
C HIS A 43 -0.46 14.58 1.34
N ARG A 44 -1.40 15.52 1.13
CA ARG A 44 -2.84 15.22 1.12
C ARG A 44 -3.22 14.30 -0.05
N LEU A 45 -2.62 14.51 -1.21
CA LEU A 45 -2.80 13.66 -2.39
C LEU A 45 -2.26 12.25 -2.14
N GLY A 46 -1.08 12.11 -1.53
CA GLY A 46 -0.51 10.82 -1.13
C GLY A 46 -1.41 10.07 -0.16
N LEU A 47 -1.94 10.75 0.87
CA LEU A 47 -2.90 10.15 1.80
C LEU A 47 -4.18 9.71 1.10
N GLN A 48 -4.75 10.57 0.24
CA GLN A 48 -5.95 10.22 -0.53
C GLN A 48 -5.69 9.01 -1.44
N ARG A 49 -4.52 8.94 -2.08
CA ARG A 49 -4.16 7.84 -2.97
C ARG A 49 -3.96 6.53 -2.20
N SER A 50 -3.32 6.61 -1.04
CA SER A 50 -3.14 5.47 -0.12
C SER A 50 -4.49 4.86 0.26
N GLU A 51 -5.47 5.71 0.59
CA GLU A 51 -6.84 5.30 0.91
C GLU A 51 -7.57 4.68 -0.28
N GLN A 52 -7.39 5.22 -1.50
CA GLN A 52 -7.99 4.63 -2.70
C GLN A 52 -7.42 3.24 -3.00
N LEU A 53 -6.10 3.06 -2.87
CA LEU A 53 -5.44 1.77 -3.08
C LEU A 53 -5.87 0.75 -2.02
N ARG A 54 -6.01 1.17 -0.75
CA ARG A 54 -6.51 0.33 0.34
C ARG A 54 -7.94 -0.15 0.11
N LYS A 55 -8.84 0.74 -0.34
CA LYS A 55 -10.22 0.37 -0.69
C LYS A 55 -10.29 -0.58 -1.88
N LEU A 56 -9.45 -0.37 -2.89
CA LEU A 56 -9.36 -1.28 -4.02
C LEU A 56 -8.90 -2.68 -3.57
N TYR A 57 -7.87 -2.75 -2.72
CA TYR A 57 -7.42 -4.02 -2.14
C TYR A 57 -8.54 -4.76 -1.40
N GLN A 58 -9.32 -4.05 -0.57
CA GLN A 58 -10.48 -4.63 0.14
C GLN A 58 -11.54 -5.15 -0.83
N SER A 59 -11.87 -4.37 -1.87
CA SER A 59 -12.81 -4.79 -2.91
C SER A 59 -12.35 -6.05 -3.65
N LEU A 60 -11.04 -6.22 -3.87
CA LEU A 60 -10.48 -7.41 -4.50
C LEU A 60 -10.54 -8.64 -3.58
N LEU A 61 -10.38 -8.45 -2.26
CA LEU A 61 -10.47 -9.54 -1.28
C LEU A 61 -11.89 -10.08 -1.11
N GLU A 62 -12.90 -9.19 -1.14
CA GLU A 62 -14.32 -9.56 -1.03
C GLU A 62 -14.83 -10.33 -2.26
N GLY A 63 -13.99 -10.42 -3.31
CA GLY A 63 -14.38 -10.88 -4.64
C GLY A 63 -15.20 -9.82 -5.36
N GLU A 64 -15.26 -9.88 -6.69
CA GLU A 64 -16.30 -9.18 -7.45
C GLU A 64 -17.65 -9.82 -7.11
N SER A 65 -18.19 -9.54 -5.92
CA SER A 65 -19.53 -9.99 -5.55
C SER A 65 -20.49 -9.43 -6.59
N GLU A 66 -21.10 -10.36 -7.31
CA GLU A 66 -22.04 -10.10 -8.40
C GLU A 66 -23.06 -9.05 -7.96
N LEU A 67 -22.91 -7.81 -8.44
CA LEU A 67 -23.96 -6.81 -8.53
C LEU A 67 -23.37 -5.66 -9.34
N GLY A 68 -24.07 -5.26 -10.41
CA GLY A 68 -23.83 -4.04 -11.16
C GLY A 68 -24.05 -2.76 -10.34
N THR A 69 -23.53 -2.69 -9.13
CA THR A 69 -23.31 -1.46 -8.39
C THR A 69 -22.17 -0.73 -9.07
N LYS A 70 -22.56 0.14 -10.02
CA LYS A 70 -21.80 1.28 -10.54
C LYS A 70 -20.64 1.59 -9.60
N THR A 71 -19.42 1.18 -9.97
CA THR A 71 -18.20 1.68 -9.35
C THR A 71 -18.39 3.19 -9.27
N PRO A 72 -18.25 3.81 -8.07
CA PRO A 72 -18.44 5.24 -7.95
C PRO A 72 -17.67 5.93 -9.06
N THR A 73 -18.29 6.84 -9.81
CA THR A 73 -17.63 7.52 -10.93
C THR A 73 -16.30 8.11 -10.44
N GLY A 74 -15.17 7.52 -10.85
CA GLY A 74 -13.83 7.85 -10.36
C GLY A 74 -13.18 6.89 -9.35
N ALA A 75 -13.74 5.69 -9.13
CA ALA A 75 -13.06 4.60 -8.43
C ALA A 75 -11.88 4.07 -9.26
N LEU A 76 -10.80 3.63 -8.60
CA LEU A 76 -9.63 3.08 -9.29
C LEU A 76 -9.92 1.67 -9.82
N SER A 77 -9.63 1.44 -11.09
CA SER A 77 -9.55 0.09 -11.65
C SER A 77 -8.14 -0.48 -11.45
N PRO A 78 -7.98 -1.80 -11.23
CA PRO A 78 -6.69 -2.48 -11.31
C PRO A 78 -5.89 -2.12 -12.57
N GLU A 79 -6.56 -1.98 -13.71
CA GLU A 79 -5.96 -1.69 -15.01
C GLU A 79 -5.39 -0.27 -15.13
N ASP A 80 -5.85 0.66 -14.28
CA ASP A 80 -5.41 2.05 -14.28
C ASP A 80 -4.18 2.30 -13.39
N LEU A 81 -3.70 1.27 -12.68
CA LEU A 81 -2.59 1.39 -11.75
C LEU A 81 -1.24 1.37 -12.47
N SER A 82 -0.35 2.27 -12.07
CA SER A 82 1.07 2.15 -12.43
C SER A 82 1.70 0.94 -11.73
N ASN A 83 2.84 0.46 -12.25
CA ASN A 83 3.58 -0.66 -11.65
C ASN A 83 3.90 -0.43 -10.16
N LEU A 84 4.20 0.81 -9.78
CA LEU A 84 4.53 1.16 -8.39
C LEU A 84 3.29 1.12 -7.49
N GLU A 85 2.14 1.57 -7.98
CA GLU A 85 0.87 1.49 -7.26
C GLU A 85 0.40 0.04 -7.11
N TRP A 86 0.54 -0.75 -8.18
CA TRP A 86 0.27 -2.18 -8.15
C TRP A 86 1.15 -2.88 -7.12
N TYR A 87 2.45 -2.61 -7.12
CA TYR A 87 3.38 -3.16 -6.13
C TYR A 87 2.97 -2.80 -4.69
N TYR A 88 2.67 -1.53 -4.43
CA TYR A 88 2.22 -1.07 -3.11
C TYR A 88 0.92 -1.75 -2.67
N LEU A 89 -0.05 -1.88 -3.59
CA LEU A 89 -1.32 -2.57 -3.33
C LEU A 89 -1.09 -4.05 -3.00
N VAL A 90 -0.30 -4.77 -3.79
CA VAL A 90 -0.02 -6.20 -3.56
C VAL A 90 0.69 -6.43 -2.22
N CYS A 91 1.54 -5.50 -1.78
CA CYS A 91 2.18 -5.59 -0.46
C CYS A 91 1.18 -5.73 0.70
N MET A 92 -0.05 -5.23 0.56
CA MET A 92 -1.09 -5.40 1.58
C MET A 92 -1.47 -6.86 1.83
N SER A 93 -1.19 -7.77 0.89
CA SER A 93 -1.44 -9.20 1.03
C SER A 93 -0.28 -9.99 1.66
N PHE A 94 0.88 -9.36 1.86
CA PHE A 94 2.05 -10.07 2.37
C PHE A 94 2.04 -10.23 3.89
N THR A 95 2.58 -11.37 4.31
CA THR A 95 2.90 -11.65 5.70
C THR A 95 4.33 -12.16 5.80
N PHE A 96 4.98 -11.91 6.93
CA PHE A 96 6.37 -12.30 7.17
C PHE A 96 6.51 -12.96 8.53
N LYS A 97 6.99 -14.19 8.55
CA LYS A 97 7.35 -14.85 9.82
C LYS A 97 8.62 -14.22 10.39
N PHE A 98 8.78 -14.34 11.70
CA PHE A 98 10.00 -13.96 12.40
C PHE A 98 11.26 -14.53 11.72
N GLY A 99 12.25 -13.66 11.46
CA GLY A 99 13.50 -14.02 10.80
C GLY A 99 13.41 -14.25 9.29
N GLN A 100 12.24 -14.14 8.66
CA GLN A 100 12.07 -14.33 7.21
C GLN A 100 11.99 -13.00 6.46
N SER A 101 12.50 -12.97 5.22
CA SER A 101 12.50 -11.79 4.34
C SER A 101 13.10 -10.56 5.03
N LEU A 102 12.89 -9.37 4.48
CA LEU A 102 13.42 -8.13 5.08
C LEU A 102 12.75 -7.78 6.42
N PRO A 103 11.40 -7.64 6.50
CA PRO A 103 10.76 -7.21 7.75
C PRO A 103 10.97 -8.19 8.91
N GLY A 104 10.84 -9.50 8.64
CA GLY A 104 11.04 -10.52 9.67
C GLY A 104 12.48 -10.60 10.16
N ARG A 105 13.49 -10.43 9.28
CA ARG A 105 14.91 -10.37 9.69
C ARG A 105 15.23 -9.11 10.48
N ALA A 106 14.72 -7.96 10.06
CA ALA A 106 14.92 -6.70 10.78
C ALA A 106 14.36 -6.80 12.21
N LEU A 107 13.15 -7.34 12.37
CA LEU A 107 12.56 -7.60 13.68
C LEU A 107 13.39 -8.59 14.51
N ALA A 108 13.84 -9.69 13.91
CA ALA A 108 14.57 -10.73 14.63
C ALA A 108 15.94 -10.30 15.14
N THR A 109 16.60 -9.41 14.40
CA THR A 109 17.93 -8.89 14.76
C THR A 109 17.88 -7.60 15.58
N GLY A 110 16.73 -6.91 15.59
CA GLY A 110 16.61 -5.56 16.15
C GLY A 110 17.44 -4.52 15.39
N GLN A 111 17.79 -4.79 14.13
CA GLN A 111 18.66 -3.93 13.32
C GLN A 111 17.91 -3.28 12.15
N HIS A 112 18.39 -2.10 11.75
CA HIS A 112 17.97 -1.45 10.52
C HIS A 112 18.69 -2.08 9.33
N ILE A 113 17.93 -2.57 8.34
CA ILE A 113 18.48 -3.13 7.11
C ILE A 113 18.21 -2.15 5.97
N TRP A 114 19.27 -1.70 5.30
CA TRP A 114 19.20 -0.79 4.16
C TRP A 114 19.74 -1.49 2.92
N LEU A 115 18.92 -1.59 1.88
CA LEU A 115 19.34 -2.04 0.56
C LEU A 115 19.44 -0.81 -0.35
N PHE A 116 20.53 -0.68 -1.08
CA PHE A 116 20.77 0.38 -2.05
C PHE A 116 21.52 -0.21 -3.25
N ASP A 117 21.26 0.38 -4.42
CA ASP A 117 21.95 0.20 -5.70
C ASP A 117 22.44 1.59 -6.11
#